data_AF-A0A8T4L0R0-F1
#
_entry.id   AF-A0A8T4L0R0-F1
#
_cell.length_a   1.000
_cell.length_b   1.000
_cell.length_c   1.000
_cell.angle_alpha   90.00
_cell.angle_beta   90.00
_cell.angle_gamma   90.00
#
_symmetry.space_group_name_H-M   'P 1'
#
loop_
_entity.id
_entity.type
_entity.pdbx_description
1 polymer ?
#
loop_
_entity_poly.entity_id
_entity_poly.type
_entity_poly.pdbx_seq_one_letter_code
_entity_poly.pdbx_strand_id
1 'polypeptide(L)'
;MVIKKSGLSEAEYSLILNNLFKFIRLIPTEEVMFHWENAKRIMEHIDPEDVTFIAAALSQGDAVIWSEDKHFDKQKSLPILKTRDFVNLFYREF
;
A
#
# COMPACT_ATOMS: atom_id res chain seq x y z
N MET A 1 5.57 10.02 12.97
CA MET A 1 4.48 10.99 12.73
C MET A 1 3.11 10.49 13.18
N VAL A 2 2.78 9.20 12.99
CA VAL A 2 1.44 8.65 13.27
C VAL A 2 1.02 8.79 14.74
N ILE A 3 1.84 8.34 15.70
CA ILE A 3 1.54 8.47 17.15
C ILE A 3 1.18 9.92 17.52
N LYS A 4 2.06 10.88 17.16
CA LYS A 4 1.88 12.30 17.47
C LYS A 4 0.60 12.90 16.86
N LYS A 5 0.21 12.48 15.66
CA LYS A 5 -1.01 12.96 14.98
C LYS A 5 -2.28 12.27 15.47
N SER A 6 -2.16 11.04 15.99
CA SER A 6 -3.30 10.22 16.40
C SER A 6 -3.88 10.59 17.77
N GLY A 7 -3.10 11.26 18.63
CA GLY A 7 -3.48 11.52 20.02
C GLY A 7 -3.47 10.28 20.92
N LEU A 8 -3.02 9.13 20.41
CA LEU A 8 -2.93 7.88 21.16
C LEU A 8 -1.72 7.89 22.10
N SER A 9 -1.87 7.22 23.24
CA SER A 9 -0.72 6.79 24.05
C SER A 9 0.11 5.75 23.29
N GLU A 10 1.37 5.58 23.71
CA GLU A 10 2.26 4.57 23.12
C GLU A 10 1.70 3.14 23.28
N ALA A 11 1.02 2.87 24.39
CA ALA A 11 0.41 1.58 24.67
C ALA A 11 -0.76 1.30 23.72
N GLU A 12 -1.66 2.27 23.52
CA GLU A 12 -2.79 2.14 22.57
C GLU A 12 -2.30 1.98 21.13
N TYR A 13 -1.31 2.77 20.73
CA TYR A 13 -0.71 2.66 19.40
C TYR A 13 -0.12 1.26 19.16
N SER A 14 0.65 0.76 20.12
CA SER A 14 1.27 -0.56 20.03
C SER A 14 0.23 -1.68 19.97
N LEU A 15 -0.85 -1.57 20.75
CA LEU A 15 -1.95 -2.53 20.72
C LEU A 15 -2.63 -2.57 19.34
N ILE A 16 -2.91 -1.41 18.75
CA ILE A 16 -3.54 -1.31 17.43
C ILE A 16 -2.62 -1.90 16.35
N LEU A 17 -1.34 -1.54 16.34
CA LEU A 17 -0.38 -2.09 15.38
C LEU A 17 -0.24 -3.60 15.52
N ASN A 18 -0.12 -4.12 16.75
CA ASN A 18 -0.03 -5.55 16.99
C ASN A 18 -1.27 -6.30 16.49
N ASN A 19 -2.45 -5.68 16.55
CA ASN A 19 -3.65 -6.26 15.98
C ASN A 19 -3.64 -6.20 14.45
N LEU A 20 -3.21 -5.08 13.86
CA LEU A 20 -3.09 -4.93 12.41
C LEU A 20 -2.12 -5.95 11.80
N PHE A 21 -0.94 -6.13 12.41
CA PHE A 21 0.08 -7.07 11.94
C PHE A 21 -0.35 -8.54 11.97
N LYS A 22 -1.44 -8.89 12.65
CA LYS A 22 -2.04 -10.24 12.57
C LYS A 22 -2.76 -10.50 11.24
N PHE A 23 -3.14 -9.44 10.53
CA PHE A 23 -3.96 -9.52 9.31
C PHE A 23 -3.23 -9.04 8.06
N ILE A 24 -1.99 -8.57 8.19
CA ILE A 24 -1.17 -8.15 7.05
C ILE A 24 0.11 -8.98 6.96
N ARG A 25 0.61 -9.16 5.75
CA ARG A 25 1.93 -9.74 5.50
C ARG A 25 2.92 -8.62 5.22
N LEU A 26 4.08 -8.69 5.87
CA LEU A 26 5.21 -7.82 5.55
C LEU A 26 5.95 -8.37 4.33
N ILE A 27 6.28 -7.49 3.40
CA ILE A 27 7.08 -7.83 2.22
C ILE A 27 8.55 -7.54 2.56
N PRO A 28 9.47 -8.50 2.38
CA PRO A 28 10.90 -8.26 2.57
C PRO A 28 11.43 -7.14 1.68
N THR A 29 12.34 -6.33 2.22
CA THR A 29 12.94 -5.21 1.49
C THR A 29 13.63 -5.69 0.21
N GLU A 30 14.27 -6.85 0.24
CA GLU A 30 14.99 -7.43 -0.89
C GLU A 30 14.05 -7.73 -2.06
N GLU A 31 12.84 -8.24 -1.78
CA GLU A 31 11.81 -8.46 -2.78
C GLU A 31 11.34 -7.13 -3.40
N VAL A 32 11.14 -6.09 -2.59
CA VAL A 32 10.77 -4.75 -3.10
C VAL A 32 11.90 -4.17 -3.96
N MET A 33 13.15 -4.24 -3.49
CA MET A 33 14.31 -3.67 -4.17
C MET A 33 14.61 -4.35 -5.50
N PHE A 34 14.34 -5.65 -5.63
CA PHE A 34 14.48 -6.36 -6.90
C PHE A 34 13.61 -5.74 -8.03
N HIS A 35 12.45 -5.18 -7.67
CA HIS A 35 11.52 -4.54 -8.62
C HIS A 35 11.68 -3.01 -8.71
N TRP A 36 12.63 -2.41 -8.00
CA TRP A 36 12.74 -0.96 -7.83
C TRP A 36 12.86 -0.19 -9.15
N GLU A 37 13.78 -0.62 -10.03
CA GLU A 37 14.01 0.07 -11.32
C GLU A 37 12.77 0.04 -12.23
N ASN A 38 12.00 -1.05 -12.21
CA ASN A 38 10.75 -1.13 -12.96
C ASN A 38 9.70 -0.18 -12.37
N ALA A 39 9.60 -0.12 -11.04
CA ALA A 39 8.70 0.79 -10.34
C ALA A 39 9.05 2.26 -10.59
N LYS A 40 10.33 2.63 -10.61
CA LYS A 40 10.79 3.99 -10.94
C LYS A 40 10.28 4.44 -12.31
N ARG A 41 10.41 3.60 -13.34
CA ARG A 41 9.91 3.91 -14.69
C ARG A 41 8.41 4.20 -14.72
N ILE A 42 7.65 3.56 -13.83
CA ILE A 42 6.19 3.73 -13.75
C ILE A 42 5.82 4.99 -12.95
N MET A 43 6.43 5.21 -11.79
CA MET A 43 5.93 6.18 -10.80
C MET A 43 6.79 7.43 -10.62
N GLU A 44 8.10 7.39 -10.92
CA GLU A 44 9.02 8.48 -10.57
C GLU A 44 8.63 9.83 -11.20
N HIS A 45 8.06 9.82 -12.41
CA HIS A 45 7.60 11.02 -13.11
C HIS A 45 6.20 11.49 -12.66
N ILE A 46 5.50 10.69 -11.86
CA ILE A 46 4.17 10.97 -11.32
C ILE A 46 4.32 11.47 -9.88
N ASP A 47 4.94 10.64 -9.04
CA ASP A 47 5.32 10.93 -7.67
C ASP A 47 6.53 10.06 -7.26
N PRO A 48 7.74 10.64 -7.12
CA PRO A 48 8.93 9.90 -6.69
C PRO A 48 8.80 9.23 -5.32
N GLU A 49 7.98 9.77 -4.41
CA GLU A 49 7.84 9.23 -3.06
C GLU A 49 7.03 7.92 -3.04
N ASP A 50 6.20 7.70 -4.07
CA ASP A 50 5.30 6.55 -4.17
C ASP A 50 5.89 5.34 -4.93
N VAL A 51 7.14 5.43 -5.42
CA VAL A 51 7.82 4.33 -6.13
C VAL A 51 7.81 3.03 -5.31
N THR A 52 7.96 3.12 -3.99
CA THR A 52 8.00 1.95 -3.10
C THR A 52 6.73 1.13 -3.17
N PHE A 53 5.55 1.76 -3.31
CA PHE A 53 4.29 1.04 -3.36
C PHE A 53 4.13 0.27 -4.67
N ILE A 54 4.59 0.84 -5.79
CA ILE A 54 4.61 0.14 -7.08
C ILE A 54 5.60 -1.04 -7.05
N ALA A 55 6.80 -0.83 -6.49
CA ALA A 55 7.79 -1.90 -6.35
C ALA A 55 7.26 -3.06 -5.49
N ALA A 56 6.61 -2.73 -4.38
CA ALA A 56 5.98 -3.72 -3.50
C ALA A 56 4.83 -4.46 -4.18
N ALA A 57 4.01 -3.82 -5.01
CA ALA A 57 2.95 -4.52 -5.73
C ALA A 57 3.51 -5.43 -6.85
N LEU A 58 4.51 -4.96 -7.59
CA LEU A 58 5.16 -5.77 -8.64
C LEU A 58 5.81 -7.04 -8.10
N SER A 59 6.26 -7.06 -6.84
CA SER A 59 6.86 -8.26 -6.23
C SER A 59 5.84 -9.32 -5.82
N GLN A 60 4.53 -9.02 -5.90
CA GLN A 60 3.46 -9.90 -5.41
C GLN A 60 2.63 -10.55 -6.53
N GLY A 61 3.03 -10.41 -7.79
CA GLY A 61 2.41 -11.06 -8.96
C GLY A 61 1.08 -10.44 -9.37
N ASP A 62 0.03 -10.66 -8.58
CA ASP A 62 -1.35 -10.25 -8.86
C ASP A 62 -1.85 -9.15 -7.90
N ALA A 63 -0.94 -8.36 -7.34
CA ALA A 63 -1.31 -7.32 -6.40
C ALA A 63 -2.03 -6.14 -7.07
N VAL A 64 -2.95 -5.57 -6.31
CA VAL A 64 -3.67 -4.34 -6.62
C VAL A 64 -3.21 -3.26 -5.64
N ILE A 65 -3.03 -2.04 -6.12
CA ILE A 65 -2.85 -0.88 -5.25
C ILE A 65 -4.20 -0.48 -4.67
N TRP A 66 -4.34 -0.50 -3.34
CA TRP A 66 -5.46 0.13 -2.65
C TRP A 66 -5.01 1.48 -2.10
N SER A 67 -5.49 2.58 -2.72
CA SER A 67 -5.15 3.94 -2.28
C SER A 67 -6.18 4.97 -2.76
N GLU A 68 -6.52 5.92 -1.89
CA GLU A 68 -7.30 7.11 -2.25
C GLU A 68 -6.48 8.16 -2.99
N ASP A 69 -5.15 8.04 -2.99
CA ASP A 69 -4.30 9.02 -3.65
C ASP A 69 -4.50 8.97 -5.18
N LYS A 70 -4.71 10.16 -5.75
CA LYS A 70 -4.97 10.35 -7.19
C LYS A 70 -3.68 10.27 -8.01
N HIS A 71 -2.51 10.30 -7.40
CA HIS A 71 -1.24 10.06 -8.10
C HIS A 71 -1.23 8.67 -8.71
N PHE A 72 -1.68 7.64 -7.97
CA PHE A 72 -1.76 6.29 -8.50
C PHE A 72 -2.69 6.18 -9.71
N ASP A 73 -3.77 6.98 -9.79
CA ASP A 73 -4.71 6.94 -10.92
C ASP A 73 -4.05 7.32 -12.27
N LYS A 74 -2.85 7.92 -12.23
CA LYS A 74 -2.09 8.31 -13.42
C LYS A 74 -1.24 7.17 -13.98
N GLN A 75 -0.86 6.17 -13.17
CA GLN A 75 -0.15 4.98 -13.68
C GLN A 75 -1.14 3.97 -14.27
N LYS A 76 -0.71 3.20 -15.27
CA LYS A 76 -1.56 2.23 -15.99
C LYS A 76 -1.06 0.78 -15.91
N SER A 77 -0.01 0.55 -15.15
CA SER A 77 0.68 -0.74 -15.06
C SER A 77 0.05 -1.68 -14.05
N LEU A 78 -0.57 -1.16 -13.00
CA LEU A 78 -1.19 -1.93 -11.92
C LEU A 78 -2.66 -1.51 -11.73
N PRO A 79 -3.55 -2.47 -11.41
CA PRO A 79 -4.92 -2.14 -11.02
C PRO A 79 -4.95 -1.33 -9.72
N ILE A 80 -5.94 -0.46 -9.61
CA ILE A 80 -6.13 0.42 -8.46
C ILE A 80 -7.55 0.22 -7.94
N LEU A 81 -7.68 0.05 -6.63
CA LEU A 81 -8.96 0.10 -5.93
C LEU A 81 -9.00 1.33 -5.03
N LYS A 82 -10.13 2.02 -5.04
CA LYS A 82 -10.49 2.94 -3.96
C LYS A 82 -11.10 2.13 -2.81
N THR A 83 -11.14 2.72 -1.64
CA THR A 83 -11.72 2.15 -0.41
C THR A 83 -13.14 1.70 -0.64
N ARG A 84 -13.94 2.46 -1.40
CA ARG A 84 -15.29 2.04 -1.79
C ARG A 84 -15.27 0.73 -2.57
N ASP A 85 -14.35 0.59 -3.51
CA ASP A 85 -14.27 -0.61 -4.35
C ASP A 85 -13.81 -1.81 -3.53
N PHE A 86 -12.81 -1.61 -2.66
CA PHE A 86 -12.32 -2.62 -1.73
C PHE A 86 -13.43 -3.09 -0.78
N VAL A 87 -14.14 -2.16 -0.14
CA VAL A 87 -15.25 -2.46 0.78
C VAL A 87 -16.39 -3.19 0.05
N ASN A 88 -16.69 -2.81 -1.19
CA ASN A 88 -17.71 -3.49 -1.98
C ASN A 88 -17.33 -4.93 -2.36
N LEU A 89 -16.05 -5.30 -2.40
CA LEU A 89 -15.66 -6.70 -2.62
C LEU A 89 -16.12 -7.60 -1.47
N PHE A 90 -16.02 -7.13 -0.23
CA PHE A 90 -16.44 -7.91 0.96
C PHE A 90 -17.96 -7.98 1.11
N TYR A 91 -18.69 -6.93 0.72
CA TYR A 91 -20.15 -6.94 0.80
C TYR A 91 -20.83 -7.72 -0.33
N ARG A 92 -20.11 -8.11 -1.38
CA ARG A 92 -20.64 -8.99 -2.45
C ARG A 92 -20.57 -10.48 -2.10
N GLU A 93 -19.88 -10.83 -1.02
CA GLU A 93 -19.73 -12.21 -0.55
C GLU A 93 -20.80 -12.58 0.51
N PHE A 94 -21.81 -11.72 0.70
CA PHE A 94 -23.03 -11.93 1.50
C PHE A 94 -24.27 -11.60 0.69
#